data_AF-A0A7S3LJ95-F1
#
_entry.id   AF-A0A7S3LJ95-F1
#
_cell.length_a   1.000
_cell.length_b   1.000
_cell.length_c   1.000
_cell.angle_alpha   90.00
_cell.angle_beta   90.00
_cell.angle_gamma   90.00
#
_symmetry.space_group_name_H-M   'P 1'
#
loop_
_entity.id
_entity.type
_entity.pdbx_description
1 polymer ?
#
loop_
_entity_poly.entity_id
_entity_poly.type
_entity_poly.pdbx_seq_one_letter_code
_entity_poly.pdbx_strand_id
1 'polypeptide(L)'
;MYKWYIVLKLNFYWEPVGKMTGQEFKYLHPIKEMTSIAVFNEFIEYDAQGNCNASGILSKECYQKWLESRKKKPKCPPKAFRRALTAHVRGVDGRRPFEVRAERSLLRELRKKKIWACFEGDPESYIGIQGFPSSSYHEKIQAKGRENIMNDADWNAAETVSTTLVKKIGNCGRSSTDSNIGVTENSYGPKPLQMKQALPPNFQNGLKLPQEQIEIKKLSQEQIHLKRLQERQLIQKSQKQQEYQNSLLSQRRLFEEKQPKAKKTKREDKQKRKEILTEMKSDSYHIIQVNLCTVAV
;
A
#
# COMPACT_ATOMS: atom_id res chain seq x y z
N MET A 1 -8.89 -10.97 -54.80
CA MET A 1 -7.84 -10.01 -54.38
C MET A 1 -8.17 -8.65 -54.96
N TYR A 2 -8.75 -7.74 -54.18
CA TYR A 2 -9.11 -6.39 -54.65
C TYR A 2 -8.27 -5.36 -53.89
N LYS A 3 -7.35 -4.69 -54.59
CA LYS A 3 -6.60 -3.54 -54.08
C LYS A 3 -7.41 -2.27 -54.34
N TRP A 4 -7.91 -1.65 -53.28
CA TRP A 4 -8.49 -0.31 -53.33
C TRP A 4 -7.37 0.71 -53.07
N TYR A 5 -7.01 1.50 -54.08
CA TYR A 5 -6.18 2.69 -53.92
C TYR A 5 -7.10 3.88 -53.65
N ILE A 6 -7.07 4.39 -52.42
CA ILE A 6 -7.68 5.68 -52.06
C ILE A 6 -6.62 6.75 -52.33
N VAL A 7 -6.79 7.49 -53.42
CA VAL A 7 -6.02 8.70 -53.74
C VAL A 7 -6.72 9.89 -53.10
N LEU A 8 -6.29 10.31 -51.92
CA LEU A 8 -6.73 11.57 -51.31
C LEU A 8 -5.95 12.72 -51.96
N LYS A 9 -6.59 13.42 -52.89
CA LYS A 9 -6.17 14.76 -53.35
C LYS A 9 -6.43 15.77 -52.22
N LEU A 10 -5.39 16.11 -51.47
CA LEU A 10 -5.38 17.29 -50.61
C LEU A 10 -5.13 18.52 -51.50
N ASN A 11 -6.19 19.28 -51.79
CA ASN A 11 -6.08 20.62 -52.35
C ASN A 11 -5.55 21.55 -51.26
N PHE A 12 -4.24 21.71 -51.21
CA PHE A 12 -3.56 22.67 -50.35
C PHE A 12 -3.53 24.03 -51.08
N TYR A 13 -4.53 24.87 -50.81
CA TYR A 13 -4.55 26.27 -51.27
C TYR A 13 -3.45 27.03 -50.53
N TRP A 14 -2.38 27.40 -51.24
CA TRP A 14 -1.40 28.38 -50.79
C TRP A 14 -1.91 29.77 -51.19
N GLU A 15 -2.41 30.55 -50.23
CA GLU A 15 -2.58 31.98 -50.43
C GLU A 15 -1.22 32.69 -50.30
N PRO A 16 -0.86 33.60 -51.23
CA PRO A 16 0.37 34.36 -51.14
C PRO A 16 0.25 35.40 -50.02
N VAL A 17 1.04 35.21 -48.96
CA VAL A 17 1.17 36.14 -47.84
C VAL A 17 1.62 37.50 -48.37
N GLY A 18 0.73 38.48 -48.29
CA GLY A 18 1.00 39.87 -48.60
C GLY A 18 2.17 40.40 -47.79
N LYS A 19 3.02 41.21 -48.44
CA LYS A 19 4.16 41.89 -47.84
C LYS A 19 3.68 42.89 -46.78
N MET A 20 3.52 42.44 -45.53
CA MET A 20 3.34 43.33 -44.38
C MET A 20 4.69 43.92 -43.99
N THR A 21 4.89 45.16 -44.41
CA THR A 21 5.98 46.02 -44.00
C THR A 21 5.72 46.58 -42.61
N GLY A 22 6.64 46.32 -41.68
CA GLY A 22 6.95 47.24 -40.58
C GLY A 22 6.14 47.07 -39.30
N GLN A 23 6.84 46.58 -38.26
CA GLN A 23 6.51 46.75 -36.84
C GLN A 23 5.23 46.10 -36.30
N GLU A 24 5.18 44.77 -36.32
CA GLU A 24 4.64 44.04 -35.17
C GLU A 24 5.78 43.33 -34.47
N PHE A 25 6.19 43.90 -33.33
CA PHE A 25 7.02 43.19 -32.37
C PHE A 25 6.31 41.90 -32.01
N LYS A 26 6.88 40.78 -32.46
CA LYS A 26 6.54 39.44 -32.02
C LYS A 26 6.62 39.41 -30.50
N TYR A 27 5.48 39.61 -29.83
CA TYR A 27 5.25 39.06 -28.51
C TYR A 27 5.20 37.55 -28.67
N LEU A 28 6.37 36.94 -28.83
CA LEU A 28 6.56 35.54 -28.50
C LEU A 28 6.25 35.46 -27.01
N HIS A 29 4.97 35.26 -26.69
CA HIS A 29 4.57 34.94 -25.34
C HIS A 29 5.49 33.80 -24.89
N PRO A 30 6.23 33.98 -23.78
CA PRO A 30 7.11 32.94 -23.29
C PRO A 30 6.28 31.67 -23.21
N ILE A 31 6.71 30.61 -23.91
CA ILE A 31 5.99 29.34 -24.00
C ILE A 31 5.64 28.96 -22.57
N LYS A 32 4.36 29.12 -22.19
CA LYS A 32 3.89 28.91 -20.83
C LYS A 32 4.31 27.51 -20.46
N GLU A 33 5.28 27.37 -19.55
CA GLU A 33 5.90 26.09 -19.26
C GLU A 33 4.80 25.09 -18.90
N MET A 34 4.53 24.14 -19.80
CA MET A 34 3.50 23.15 -19.56
C MET A 34 3.98 22.25 -18.43
N THR A 35 3.28 22.32 -17.31
CA THR A 35 3.52 21.42 -16.18
C THR A 35 3.22 19.98 -16.61
N SER A 36 3.89 18.99 -16.00
CA SER A 36 3.64 17.59 -16.38
C SER A 36 2.19 17.17 -16.18
N ILE A 37 1.51 17.70 -15.16
CA ILE A 37 0.09 17.42 -14.93
C ILE A 37 -0.80 17.99 -16.02
N ALA A 38 -0.48 19.16 -16.59
CA ALA A 38 -1.22 19.72 -17.71
C ALA A 38 -1.13 18.80 -18.93
N VAL A 39 0.09 18.34 -19.27
CA VAL A 39 0.28 17.37 -20.35
C VAL A 39 -0.52 16.10 -20.10
N PHE A 40 -0.46 15.53 -18.89
CA PHE A 40 -1.21 14.29 -18.60
C PHE A 40 -2.72 14.49 -18.69
N ASN A 41 -3.24 15.63 -18.25
CA ASN A 41 -4.67 15.93 -18.27
C ASN A 41 -5.24 16.03 -19.69
N GLU A 42 -4.43 16.40 -20.68
CA GLU A 42 -4.85 16.44 -22.09
C GLU A 42 -5.11 15.05 -22.68
N PHE A 43 -4.55 13.99 -22.09
CA PHE A 43 -4.77 12.60 -22.52
C PHE A 43 -5.77 11.86 -21.63
N ILE A 44 -6.59 12.60 -20.87
CA ILE A 44 -7.70 12.07 -20.10
C ILE A 44 -8.98 12.37 -20.86
N GLU A 45 -9.72 11.32 -21.21
CA GLU A 45 -11.00 11.43 -21.86
C GLU A 45 -12.12 11.28 -20.83
N TYR A 46 -13.14 12.13 -20.95
CA TYR A 46 -14.34 12.07 -20.14
C TYR A 46 -15.54 11.81 -21.05
N ASP A 47 -16.30 10.78 -20.73
CA ASP A 47 -17.54 10.44 -21.42
C ASP A 47 -18.69 11.35 -20.96
N ALA A 48 -19.80 11.39 -21.70
CA ALA A 48 -20.98 12.20 -21.40
C ALA A 48 -21.59 11.88 -20.03
N GLN A 49 -21.43 10.64 -19.55
CA GLN A 49 -21.89 10.18 -18.23
C GLN A 49 -20.87 10.51 -17.11
N GLY A 50 -19.79 11.22 -17.43
CA GLY A 50 -18.73 11.58 -16.48
C GLY A 50 -17.80 10.43 -16.10
N ASN A 51 -17.83 9.33 -16.86
CA ASN A 51 -16.84 8.26 -16.77
C ASN A 51 -15.49 8.77 -17.29
N CYS A 52 -14.39 8.33 -16.69
CA CYS A 52 -13.06 8.82 -17.01
C CYS A 52 -12.18 7.69 -17.57
N ASN A 53 -11.60 7.90 -18.75
CA ASN A 53 -10.60 7.04 -19.35
C ASN A 53 -9.23 7.73 -19.35
N ALA A 54 -8.31 7.21 -18.54
CA ALA A 54 -6.95 7.73 -18.43
C ALA A 54 -5.90 6.82 -19.12
N SER A 55 -6.33 5.87 -19.97
CA SER A 55 -5.41 4.98 -20.71
C SER A 55 -4.49 5.75 -21.66
N GLY A 56 -4.95 6.89 -22.18
CA GLY A 56 -4.19 7.78 -23.06
C GLY A 56 -2.90 8.30 -22.43
N ILE A 57 -2.79 8.38 -21.11
CA ILE A 57 -1.56 8.83 -20.43
C ILE A 57 -0.39 7.88 -20.69
N LEU A 58 -0.64 6.59 -20.91
CA LEU A 58 0.39 5.58 -21.18
C LEU A 58 0.69 5.43 -22.69
N SER A 59 0.12 6.28 -23.54
CA SER A 59 0.33 6.28 -24.99
C SER A 59 1.69 6.86 -25.41
N LYS A 60 2.15 6.51 -26.63
CA LYS A 60 3.42 7.04 -27.18
C LYS A 60 3.33 8.56 -27.39
N GLU A 61 2.16 9.05 -27.76
CA GLU A 61 1.83 10.44 -28.01
C GLU A 61 1.96 11.27 -26.74
N CYS A 62 1.43 10.79 -25.61
CA CYS A 62 1.57 11.44 -24.31
C CYS A 62 3.03 11.53 -23.87
N TYR A 63 3.78 10.44 -24.03
CA TYR A 63 5.21 10.42 -23.70
C TYR A 63 6.01 11.42 -24.54
N GLN A 64 5.76 11.48 -25.85
CA GLN A 64 6.42 12.42 -26.76
C GLN A 64 6.09 13.88 -26.42
N LYS A 65 4.80 14.19 -26.21
CA LYS A 65 4.37 15.54 -25.78
C LYS A 65 4.96 15.94 -24.44
N TRP A 66 5.09 14.99 -23.51
CA TRP A 66 5.75 15.23 -22.24
C TRP A 66 7.24 15.55 -22.43
N LEU A 67 7.96 14.86 -23.32
CA LEU A 67 9.36 15.16 -23.62
C LEU A 67 9.55 16.54 -24.22
N GLU A 68 8.68 16.92 -25.15
CA GLU A 68 8.69 18.22 -25.82
C GLU A 68 8.40 19.37 -24.83
N SER A 69 7.57 19.12 -23.82
CA SER A 69 7.30 20.10 -22.76
C SER A 69 8.50 20.36 -21.81
N ARG A 70 9.59 19.57 -21.89
CA ARG A 70 10.75 19.74 -21.00
C ARG A 70 11.78 20.70 -21.60
N LYS A 71 12.11 21.77 -20.86
CA LYS A 71 13.18 22.73 -21.22
C LYS A 71 14.52 22.05 -21.52
N LYS A 72 14.85 20.98 -20.79
CA LYS A 72 16.03 20.15 -21.03
C LYS A 72 15.62 18.67 -21.05
N LYS A 73 16.00 17.95 -22.10
CA LYS A 73 15.75 16.51 -22.21
C LYS A 73 16.46 15.78 -21.06
N PRO A 74 15.74 14.95 -20.27
CA PRO A 74 16.33 14.18 -19.19
C PRO A 74 17.32 13.14 -19.71
N LYS A 75 18.36 12.81 -18.92
CA LYS A 75 19.38 11.80 -19.30
C LYS A 75 18.80 10.41 -19.56
N CYS A 76 17.78 10.02 -18.78
CA CYS A 76 17.07 8.75 -18.96
C CYS A 76 15.56 9.03 -19.09
N PRO A 77 15.09 9.36 -20.30
CA PRO A 77 13.72 9.83 -20.51
C PRO A 77 12.61 8.89 -20.02
N PRO A 78 12.65 7.56 -20.26
CA PRO A 78 11.62 6.63 -19.76
C PRO A 78 11.51 6.60 -18.24
N LYS A 79 12.65 6.58 -17.54
CA LYS A 79 12.71 6.59 -16.06
C LYS A 79 12.20 7.91 -15.49
N ALA A 80 12.53 9.03 -16.15
CA ALA A 80 12.08 10.35 -15.73
C ALA A 80 10.56 10.52 -15.92
N PHE A 81 10.01 10.03 -17.03
CA PHE A 81 8.57 10.00 -17.27
C PHE A 81 7.83 9.15 -16.21
N ARG A 82 8.28 7.91 -15.97
CA ARG A 82 7.73 7.03 -14.93
C ARG A 82 7.74 7.71 -13.56
N ARG A 83 8.86 8.34 -13.19
CA ARG A 83 9.00 9.06 -11.91
C ARG A 83 8.03 10.23 -11.83
N ALA A 84 7.92 11.03 -12.89
CA ALA A 84 6.99 12.15 -12.94
C ALA A 84 5.55 11.69 -12.75
N LEU A 85 5.12 10.67 -13.51
CA LEU A 85 3.78 10.10 -13.42
C LEU A 85 3.50 9.54 -12.01
N THR A 86 4.43 8.74 -11.47
CA THR A 86 4.32 8.18 -10.12
C THR A 86 4.20 9.25 -9.04
N ALA A 87 4.91 10.38 -9.20
CA ALA A 87 4.88 11.46 -8.24
C ALA A 87 3.50 12.14 -8.17
N HIS A 88 2.82 12.31 -9.32
CA HIS A 88 1.43 12.79 -9.36
C HIS A 88 0.44 11.77 -8.79
N VAL A 89 0.56 10.48 -9.15
CA VAL A 89 -0.31 9.41 -8.61
C VAL A 89 -0.18 9.28 -7.08
N ARG A 90 1.01 9.50 -6.53
CA ARG A 90 1.26 9.39 -5.08
C ARG A 90 1.10 10.71 -4.32
N GLY A 91 0.97 11.84 -5.01
CA GLY A 91 0.99 13.17 -4.42
C GLY A 91 2.27 13.45 -3.61
N VAL A 92 3.43 13.09 -4.15
CA VAL A 92 4.74 13.33 -3.51
C VAL A 92 5.51 14.45 -4.21
N ASP A 93 6.61 14.90 -3.62
CA ASP A 93 7.48 15.97 -4.14
C ASP A 93 6.73 17.31 -4.36
N GLY A 94 5.70 17.59 -3.55
CA GLY A 94 4.87 18.80 -3.66
C GLY A 94 4.03 18.86 -4.94
N ARG A 95 3.91 17.76 -5.68
CA ARG A 95 3.18 17.73 -6.95
C ARG A 95 1.68 17.60 -6.72
N ARG A 96 0.91 18.34 -7.51
CA ARG A 96 -0.56 18.24 -7.52
C ARG A 96 -0.99 16.83 -7.93
N PRO A 97 -1.82 16.13 -7.14
CA PRO A 97 -2.32 14.82 -7.51
C PRO A 97 -3.34 14.89 -8.65
N PHE A 98 -3.62 13.74 -9.28
CA PHE A 98 -4.71 13.61 -10.26
C PHE A 98 -6.07 13.78 -9.59
N GLU A 99 -7.10 14.12 -10.36
CA GLU A 99 -8.46 14.04 -9.82
C GLU A 99 -8.86 12.60 -9.49
N VAL A 100 -9.75 12.40 -8.51
CA VAL A 100 -10.11 11.08 -7.98
C VAL A 100 -10.52 10.09 -9.09
N ARG A 101 -11.31 10.55 -10.07
CA ARG A 101 -11.80 9.70 -11.17
C ARG A 101 -10.67 9.30 -12.12
N ALA A 102 -9.86 10.27 -12.54
CA ALA A 102 -8.67 10.05 -13.37
C ALA A 102 -7.65 9.14 -12.70
N GLU A 103 -7.36 9.37 -11.41
CA GLU A 103 -6.42 8.55 -10.65
C GLU A 103 -6.89 7.10 -10.59
N ARG A 104 -8.17 6.85 -10.29
CA ARG A 104 -8.74 5.49 -10.26
C ARG A 104 -8.64 4.79 -11.62
N SER A 105 -8.94 5.50 -12.71
CA SER A 105 -8.82 4.98 -14.07
C SER A 105 -7.36 4.65 -14.42
N LEU A 106 -6.45 5.57 -14.15
CA LEU A 106 -5.02 5.40 -14.38
C LEU A 106 -4.42 4.25 -13.55
N LEU A 107 -4.83 4.09 -12.30
CA LEU A 107 -4.36 2.99 -11.45
C LEU A 107 -4.75 1.63 -11.99
N ARG A 108 -5.93 1.49 -12.62
CA ARG A 108 -6.33 0.22 -13.26
C ARG A 108 -5.35 -0.15 -14.35
N GLU A 109 -4.91 0.82 -15.15
CA GLU A 109 -3.91 0.61 -16.20
C GLU A 109 -2.51 0.35 -15.62
N LEU A 110 -2.08 1.16 -14.66
CA LEU A 110 -0.75 1.05 -14.04
C LEU A 110 -0.54 -0.25 -13.27
N ARG A 111 -1.60 -0.85 -12.71
CA ARG A 111 -1.53 -2.13 -11.97
C ARG A 111 -1.44 -3.35 -12.87
N LYS A 112 -1.74 -3.23 -14.16
CA LYS A 112 -1.53 -4.32 -15.12
C LYS A 112 -0.04 -4.63 -15.19
N LYS A 113 0.32 -5.91 -15.09
CA LYS A 113 1.70 -6.40 -15.22
C LYS A 113 2.09 -6.52 -16.70
N LYS A 114 2.01 -5.41 -17.44
CA LYS A 114 2.34 -5.29 -18.87
C LYS A 114 3.28 -4.11 -19.07
N ILE A 115 4.19 -4.20 -20.04
CA ILE A 115 4.96 -3.04 -20.53
C ILE A 115 3.98 -1.93 -20.94
N TRP A 116 4.25 -0.70 -20.51
CA TRP A 116 3.39 0.44 -20.88
C TRP A 116 3.46 0.69 -22.39
N ALA A 117 2.33 1.06 -23.00
CA ALA A 117 2.23 1.20 -24.46
C ALA A 117 3.26 2.20 -25.05
N CYS A 118 3.59 3.27 -24.31
CA CYS A 118 4.61 4.23 -24.68
C CYS A 118 6.04 3.64 -24.81
N PHE A 119 6.29 2.48 -24.19
CA PHE A 119 7.58 1.79 -24.21
C PHE A 119 7.52 0.45 -24.95
N GLU A 120 6.41 0.14 -25.61
CA GLU A 120 6.27 -1.08 -26.40
C GLU A 120 7.18 -1.02 -27.64
N GLY A 121 8.09 -1.98 -27.74
CA GLY A 121 9.11 -2.07 -28.79
C GLY A 121 10.49 -1.55 -28.39
N ASP A 122 10.65 -0.95 -27.21
CA ASP A 122 11.96 -0.57 -26.67
C ASP A 122 12.54 -1.73 -25.82
N PRO A 123 13.57 -2.45 -26.30
CA PRO A 123 14.13 -3.61 -25.60
C PRO A 123 14.83 -3.23 -24.27
N GLU A 124 15.18 -1.97 -24.09
CA GLU A 124 15.83 -1.50 -22.85
C GLU A 124 14.81 -1.13 -21.76
N SER A 125 13.54 -0.93 -22.13
CA SER A 125 12.52 -0.41 -21.23
C SER A 125 11.62 -1.51 -20.67
N TYR A 126 11.98 -2.00 -19.49
CA TYR A 126 11.17 -2.95 -18.70
C TYR A 126 10.10 -2.25 -17.84
N ILE A 127 9.68 -1.04 -18.21
CA ILE A 127 8.75 -0.24 -17.42
C ILE A 127 7.31 -0.75 -17.60
N GLY A 128 6.68 -1.13 -16.47
CA GLY A 128 5.30 -1.61 -16.41
C GLY A 128 5.17 -3.10 -16.09
N ILE A 129 6.22 -3.90 -16.30
CA ILE A 129 6.18 -5.36 -16.07
C ILE A 129 5.80 -5.72 -14.63
N GLN A 130 6.31 -4.99 -13.65
CA GLN A 130 6.00 -5.22 -12.24
C GLN A 130 4.60 -4.69 -11.84
N GLY A 131 3.96 -3.89 -12.69
CA GLY A 131 2.81 -3.08 -12.34
C GLY A 131 3.14 -2.01 -11.29
N PHE A 132 2.09 -1.35 -10.78
CA PHE A 132 2.18 -0.33 -9.75
C PHE A 132 1.65 -0.86 -8.40
N PRO A 133 2.53 -1.37 -7.51
CA PRO A 133 2.10 -2.00 -6.27
C PRO A 133 1.73 -1.00 -5.16
N SER A 134 2.07 0.28 -5.32
CA SER A 134 1.86 1.29 -4.29
C SER A 134 0.41 1.78 -4.24
N SER A 135 -0.03 2.16 -3.05
CA SER A 135 -1.26 2.95 -2.88
C SER A 135 -1.06 4.36 -3.44
N SER A 136 -2.07 4.83 -4.16
CA SER A 136 -2.17 6.20 -4.67
C SER A 136 -2.44 7.23 -3.56
N TYR A 137 -2.47 8.51 -3.93
CA TYR A 137 -2.77 9.60 -3.03
C TYR A 137 -4.18 9.47 -2.42
N HIS A 138 -5.22 9.29 -3.24
CA HIS A 138 -6.60 9.25 -2.73
C HIS A 138 -6.92 7.96 -2.01
N GLU A 139 -6.29 6.83 -2.37
CA GLU A 139 -6.40 5.58 -1.60
C GLU A 139 -5.83 5.74 -0.19
N LYS A 140 -4.72 6.47 -0.03
CA LYS A 140 -4.13 6.73 1.30
C LYS A 140 -5.01 7.62 2.16
N ILE A 141 -5.61 8.67 1.58
CA ILE A 141 -6.54 9.54 2.30
C ILE A 141 -7.77 8.73 2.75
N GLN A 142 -8.32 7.89 1.87
CA GLN A 142 -9.45 7.02 2.23
C GLN A 142 -9.09 6.00 3.32
N ALA A 143 -7.89 5.41 3.28
CA ALA A 143 -7.42 4.49 4.31
C ALA A 143 -7.32 5.19 5.68
N LYS A 144 -6.69 6.36 5.73
CA LYS A 144 -6.58 7.16 6.96
C LYS A 144 -7.94 7.61 7.51
N GLY A 145 -8.85 8.03 6.63
CA GLY A 145 -10.20 8.41 7.02
C GLY A 145 -10.96 7.25 7.68
N ARG A 146 -10.75 6.01 7.20
CA ARG A 146 -11.36 4.81 7.80
C ARG A 146 -10.74 4.45 9.15
N GLU A 147 -9.43 4.59 9.32
CA GLU A 147 -8.75 4.35 10.60
C GLU A 147 -9.28 5.27 11.69
N ASN A 148 -9.50 6.56 11.38
CA ASN A 148 -10.07 7.49 12.35
C ASN A 148 -11.50 7.11 12.76
N ILE A 149 -12.35 6.68 11.81
CA ILE A 149 -13.72 6.24 12.11
C ILE A 149 -13.75 4.99 13.00
N MET A 150 -12.82 4.04 12.81
CA MET A 150 -12.73 2.85 13.67
C MET A 150 -12.26 3.18 15.08
N ASN A 151 -11.33 4.13 15.24
CA ASN A 151 -10.85 4.53 16.56
C ASN A 151 -11.92 5.30 17.36
N ASP A 152 -12.76 6.10 16.69
CA ASP A 152 -13.85 6.82 17.34
C ASP A 152 -15.04 5.89 17.73
N ALA A 153 -15.23 4.80 16.99
CA ALA A 153 -16.26 3.81 17.31
C ALA A 153 -15.91 2.93 18.53
N ASP A 154 -14.63 2.56 18.69
CA ASP A 154 -14.16 1.77 19.84
C ASP A 154 -14.15 2.58 21.15
N TRP A 155 -13.91 3.89 21.08
CA TRP A 155 -13.94 4.77 22.25
C TRP A 155 -15.36 4.94 22.82
N ASN A 156 -16.38 5.01 21.96
CA ASN A 156 -17.78 5.11 22.39
C ASN A 156 -18.38 3.75 22.83
N ALA A 157 -17.83 2.62 22.39
CA ALA A 157 -18.27 1.30 22.84
C ALA A 157 -17.85 1.01 24.30
N ALA A 158 -16.71 1.54 24.75
CA ALA A 158 -16.26 1.42 26.15
C ALA A 158 -17.12 2.22 27.14
N GLU A 159 -17.73 3.33 26.72
CA GLU A 159 -18.56 4.18 27.59
C GLU A 159 -20.01 3.67 27.72
N THR A 160 -20.47 2.91 26.72
CA THR A 160 -21.81 2.29 26.75
C THR A 160 -21.88 1.05 27.65
N VAL A 161 -20.74 0.41 27.97
CA VAL A 161 -20.71 -0.73 28.93
C VAL A 161 -20.59 -0.25 30.39
N SER A 162 -20.01 0.93 30.64
CA SER A 162 -19.89 1.49 32.01
C SER A 162 -21.19 2.11 32.56
N THR A 163 -22.16 2.47 31.73
CA THR A 163 -23.42 3.09 32.20
C THR A 163 -24.58 2.11 32.42
N THR A 164 -24.51 0.89 31.90
CA THR A 164 -25.53 -0.15 32.16
C THR A 164 -25.29 -0.99 33.42
N LEU A 165 -24.19 -0.80 34.15
CA LEU A 165 -23.85 -1.59 35.35
C LEU A 165 -23.93 -0.84 36.69
N VAL A 166 -24.63 0.31 36.77
CA VAL A 166 -24.78 1.08 38.03
C VAL A 166 -26.24 1.22 38.50
N LYS A 167 -27.21 0.56 37.85
CA LYS A 167 -28.63 0.68 38.23
C LYS A 167 -29.33 -0.65 38.50
N LYS A 168 -28.69 -1.58 39.24
CA LYS A 168 -29.42 -2.70 39.86
C LYS A 168 -28.73 -3.40 41.03
N ILE A 169 -28.22 -2.68 42.03
CA ILE A 169 -28.03 -3.28 43.36
C ILE A 169 -28.41 -2.26 44.43
N GLY A 170 -29.70 -2.21 44.72
CA GLY A 170 -30.21 -1.72 45.99
C GLY A 170 -30.67 -2.92 46.81
N ASN A 171 -30.09 -3.05 47.99
CA ASN A 171 -30.74 -3.50 49.22
C ASN A 171 -30.87 -5.01 49.50
N CYS A 172 -29.85 -5.57 50.16
CA CYS A 172 -29.87 -6.47 51.33
C CYS A 172 -28.39 -6.90 51.53
N GLY A 173 -27.72 -6.87 52.68
CA GLY A 173 -28.07 -6.86 54.08
C GLY A 173 -26.84 -7.44 54.81
N ARG A 174 -26.17 -6.60 55.62
CA ARG A 174 -25.43 -6.89 56.86
C ARG A 174 -24.84 -8.30 57.13
N SER A 175 -23.51 -8.34 57.36
CA SER A 175 -22.75 -8.95 58.50
C SER A 175 -21.38 -9.45 58.01
N SER A 176 -20.26 -8.80 58.35
CA SER A 176 -19.39 -9.09 59.52
C SER A 176 -18.76 -10.48 59.48
N THR A 177 -17.45 -10.51 59.16
CA THR A 177 -16.30 -10.98 59.97
C THR A 177 -15.17 -11.49 59.08
N ASP A 178 -13.96 -11.22 59.56
CA ASP A 178 -12.65 -11.69 59.16
C ASP A 178 -12.57 -13.12 58.62
N SER A 179 -11.63 -13.37 57.70
CA SER A 179 -10.48 -14.29 57.88
C SER A 179 -9.87 -14.67 56.54
N ASN A 180 -8.53 -14.63 56.49
CA ASN A 180 -7.71 -15.49 55.63
C ASN A 180 -8.21 -16.94 55.65
N ILE A 181 -8.08 -17.66 54.53
CA ILE A 181 -7.71 -19.09 54.47
C ILE A 181 -7.66 -19.50 52.97
N GLY A 182 -6.49 -19.96 52.52
CA GLY A 182 -6.39 -20.72 51.28
C GLY A 182 -6.79 -22.16 51.54
N VAL A 183 -7.65 -22.75 50.69
CA VAL A 183 -7.91 -24.19 50.65
C VAL A 183 -8.21 -24.61 49.21
N THR A 184 -7.48 -25.63 48.80
CA THR A 184 -7.73 -26.55 47.69
C THR A 184 -8.99 -27.39 47.94
N GLU A 185 -9.94 -27.47 47.00
CA GLU A 185 -10.98 -28.51 46.98
C GLU A 185 -11.36 -28.77 45.50
N ASN A 186 -11.01 -29.91 44.92
CA ASN A 186 -11.67 -31.22 45.03
C ASN A 186 -13.19 -31.21 44.84
N SER A 187 -13.61 -31.98 43.84
CA SER A 187 -14.72 -32.95 43.89
C SER A 187 -16.06 -32.45 44.43
N TYR A 188 -17.07 -32.36 43.58
CA TYR A 188 -18.37 -33.04 43.71
C TYR A 188 -19.29 -32.57 42.59
N GLY A 189 -19.17 -33.20 41.42
CA GLY A 189 -20.24 -33.17 40.41
C GLY A 189 -21.36 -34.11 40.85
N PRO A 190 -22.65 -33.76 40.64
CA PRO A 190 -23.77 -34.55 41.13
C PRO A 190 -23.74 -35.94 40.50
N LYS A 191 -23.75 -36.98 41.35
CA LYS A 191 -23.98 -38.36 40.95
C LYS A 191 -25.32 -38.41 40.20
N PRO A 192 -25.37 -38.92 38.95
CA PRO A 192 -26.64 -39.18 38.30
C PRO A 192 -27.38 -40.25 39.11
N LEU A 193 -28.59 -39.90 39.54
CA LEU A 193 -29.56 -40.81 40.12
C LEU A 193 -29.78 -41.98 39.15
N GLN A 194 -29.24 -43.14 39.50
CA GLN A 194 -29.56 -44.40 38.83
C GLN A 194 -30.99 -44.80 39.21
N MET A 195 -31.98 -44.30 38.47
CA MET A 195 -33.29 -44.95 38.41
C MET A 195 -33.13 -46.26 37.63
N LYS A 196 -32.86 -47.35 38.36
CA LYS A 196 -33.13 -48.71 37.88
C LYS A 196 -34.63 -48.93 37.86
N GLN A 197 -35.29 -48.50 36.79
CA GLN A 197 -36.59 -49.05 36.44
C GLN A 197 -36.36 -50.38 35.72
N ALA A 198 -36.76 -51.47 36.37
CA ALA A 198 -36.84 -52.78 35.76
C ALA A 198 -37.87 -52.72 34.62
N LEU A 199 -37.37 -52.73 33.39
CA LEU A 199 -38.20 -52.89 32.20
C LEU A 199 -38.70 -54.34 32.11
N PRO A 200 -39.98 -54.54 31.75
CA PRO A 200 -40.55 -55.87 31.62
C PRO A 200 -39.88 -56.67 30.47
N PRO A 201 -39.68 -57.99 30.62
CA PRO A 201 -38.86 -58.81 29.72
C PRO A 201 -39.53 -59.19 28.38
N ASN A 202 -40.50 -58.43 27.87
CA ASN A 202 -41.33 -58.89 26.73
C ASN A 202 -41.60 -57.83 25.64
N PHE A 203 -40.54 -57.18 25.14
CA PHE A 203 -40.59 -56.38 23.92
C PHE A 203 -39.38 -56.69 23.01
N GLN A 204 -39.28 -57.95 22.55
CA GLN A 204 -38.34 -58.37 21.50
C GLN A 204 -38.99 -58.42 20.10
N ASN A 205 -40.05 -57.65 19.85
CA ASN A 205 -40.61 -57.52 18.51
C ASN A 205 -40.00 -56.30 17.82
N GLY A 206 -39.21 -56.59 16.79
CA GLY A 206 -38.34 -55.66 16.07
C GLY A 206 -39.02 -54.37 15.64
N LEU A 207 -38.75 -53.30 16.40
CA LEU A 207 -38.84 -51.93 15.93
C LEU A 207 -37.74 -51.72 14.90
N LYS A 208 -38.05 -52.00 13.62
CA LYS A 208 -37.28 -51.46 12.50
C LYS A 208 -37.23 -49.94 12.72
N LEU A 209 -36.05 -49.41 13.07
CA LEU A 209 -35.83 -47.98 13.10
C LEU A 209 -36.34 -47.42 11.75
N PRO A 210 -37.15 -46.36 11.74
CA PRO A 210 -37.62 -45.74 10.50
C PRO A 210 -36.41 -45.44 9.61
N GLN A 211 -36.44 -45.84 8.34
CA GLN A 211 -35.33 -45.62 7.40
C GLN A 211 -34.87 -44.15 7.40
N GLU A 212 -35.77 -43.21 7.65
CA GLU A 212 -35.49 -41.78 7.84
C GLU A 212 -34.45 -41.49 8.94
N GLN A 213 -34.47 -42.20 10.08
CA GLN A 213 -33.49 -41.97 11.15
C GLN A 213 -32.08 -42.42 10.76
N ILE A 214 -31.96 -43.39 9.85
CA ILE A 214 -30.68 -43.84 9.32
C ILE A 214 -30.12 -42.81 8.34
N GLU A 215 -30.98 -42.23 7.50
CA GLU A 215 -30.59 -41.18 6.54
C GLU A 215 -30.17 -39.88 7.23
N ILE A 216 -30.89 -39.46 8.29
CA ILE A 216 -30.53 -38.27 9.08
C ILE A 216 -29.13 -38.43 9.71
N LYS A 217 -28.82 -39.63 10.23
CA LYS A 217 -27.49 -39.90 10.79
C LYS A 217 -26.38 -39.87 9.73
N LYS A 218 -26.65 -40.39 8.52
CA LYS A 218 -25.71 -40.33 7.40
C LYS A 218 -25.45 -38.89 6.95
N LEU A 219 -26.49 -38.09 6.76
CA LEU A 219 -26.39 -36.66 6.41
C LEU A 219 -25.61 -35.87 7.46
N SER A 220 -25.86 -36.12 8.74
CA SER A 220 -25.12 -35.49 9.84
C SER A 220 -23.63 -35.83 9.83
N GLN A 221 -23.29 -37.11 9.60
CA GLN A 221 -21.88 -37.54 9.48
C GLN A 221 -21.17 -36.90 8.28
N GLU A 222 -21.87 -36.75 7.15
CA GLU A 222 -21.32 -36.11 5.95
C GLU A 222 -21.04 -34.61 6.18
N GLN A 223 -21.94 -33.90 6.87
CA GLN A 223 -21.71 -32.51 7.24
C GLN A 223 -20.52 -32.34 8.19
N ILE A 224 -20.36 -33.23 9.17
CA ILE A 224 -19.20 -33.23 10.07
C ILE A 224 -17.91 -33.47 9.28
N HIS A 225 -17.93 -34.40 8.32
CA HIS A 225 -16.79 -34.69 7.46
C HIS A 225 -16.40 -33.48 6.59
N LEU A 226 -17.38 -32.84 5.94
CA LEU A 226 -17.16 -31.62 5.15
C LEU A 226 -16.57 -30.48 5.99
N LYS A 227 -17.08 -30.27 7.21
CA LYS A 227 -16.55 -29.26 8.13
C LYS A 227 -15.09 -29.52 8.49
N ARG A 228 -14.75 -30.79 8.81
CA ARG A 228 -13.35 -31.20 9.08
C ARG A 228 -12.44 -30.99 7.86
N LEU A 229 -12.95 -31.21 6.65
CA LEU A 229 -12.19 -30.97 5.42
C LEU A 229 -11.87 -29.47 5.25
N GLN A 230 -12.86 -28.59 5.48
CA GLN A 230 -12.67 -27.14 5.42
C GLN A 230 -11.67 -26.66 6.48
N GLU A 231 -11.76 -27.16 7.71
CA GLU A 231 -10.80 -26.85 8.78
C GLU A 231 -9.37 -27.24 8.40
N ARG A 232 -9.17 -28.44 7.82
CA ARG A 232 -7.85 -28.88 7.32
C ARG A 232 -7.30 -27.96 6.23
N GLN A 233 -8.14 -27.51 5.30
CA GLN A 233 -7.72 -26.56 4.25
C GLN A 233 -7.31 -25.21 4.84
N LEU A 234 -8.02 -24.73 5.87
CA LEU A 234 -7.68 -23.48 6.56
C LEU A 234 -6.33 -23.58 7.29
N ILE A 235 -6.11 -24.68 8.02
CA ILE A 235 -4.84 -24.97 8.70
C ILE A 235 -3.69 -25.01 7.68
N GLN A 236 -3.88 -25.69 6.55
CA GLN A 236 -2.86 -25.77 5.50
C GLN A 236 -2.51 -24.40 4.89
N LYS A 237 -3.52 -23.53 4.68
CA LYS A 237 -3.29 -22.15 4.22
C LYS A 237 -2.52 -21.33 5.24
N SER A 238 -2.85 -21.47 6.53
CA SER A 238 -2.16 -20.78 7.62
C SER A 238 -0.69 -21.21 7.74
N GLN A 239 -0.40 -22.51 7.66
CA GLN A 239 0.96 -23.04 7.67
C GLN A 239 1.81 -22.48 6.51
N LYS A 240 1.27 -22.49 5.28
CA LYS A 240 1.96 -21.91 4.10
C LYS A 240 2.25 -20.42 4.27
N GLN A 241 1.34 -19.67 4.90
CA GLN A 241 1.54 -18.26 5.19
C GLN A 241 2.66 -18.05 6.22
N GLN A 242 2.73 -18.89 7.26
CA GLN A 242 3.79 -18.85 8.26
C GLN A 242 5.16 -19.22 7.67
N GLU A 243 5.22 -20.23 6.81
CA GLU A 243 6.45 -20.61 6.08
C GLU A 243 6.97 -19.45 5.20
N TYR A 244 6.06 -18.75 4.51
CA TYR A 244 6.41 -17.57 3.71
C TYR A 244 7.00 -16.45 4.56
N GLN A 245 6.39 -16.15 5.72
CA GLN A 245 6.91 -15.14 6.66
C GLN A 245 8.29 -15.52 7.20
N ASN A 246 8.49 -16.79 7.56
CA ASN A 246 9.78 -17.30 8.02
C ASN A 246 10.86 -17.22 6.92
N SER A 247 10.49 -17.50 5.67
CA SER A 247 11.38 -17.36 4.51
C SER A 247 11.84 -15.91 4.31
N LEU A 248 10.92 -14.94 4.40
CA LEU A 248 11.26 -13.51 4.32
C LEU A 248 12.19 -13.05 5.45
N LEU A 249 11.94 -13.53 6.67
CA LEU A 249 12.82 -13.23 7.81
C LEU A 249 14.22 -13.80 7.62
N SER A 250 14.34 -15.02 7.09
CA SER A 250 15.62 -15.64 6.77
C SER A 250 16.38 -14.84 5.70
N GLN A 251 15.72 -14.44 4.61
CA GLN A 251 16.32 -13.59 3.58
C GLN A 251 16.80 -12.24 4.15
N ARG A 252 16.05 -11.64 5.06
CA ARG A 252 16.44 -10.39 5.73
C ARG A 252 17.70 -10.56 6.57
N ARG A 253 17.80 -11.65 7.34
CA ARG A 253 19.02 -11.95 8.13
C ARG A 253 20.25 -12.12 7.25
N LEU A 254 20.12 -12.85 6.12
CA LEU A 254 21.21 -13.01 5.16
C LEU A 254 21.66 -11.67 4.54
N PHE A 255 20.72 -10.74 4.33
CA PHE A 255 21.05 -9.40 3.84
C PHE A 255 21.74 -8.55 4.90
N GLU A 256 21.29 -8.64 6.16
CA GLU A 256 21.91 -7.94 7.30
C GLU A 256 23.32 -8.47 7.60
N GLU A 257 23.55 -9.79 7.47
CA GLU A 257 24.86 -10.43 7.64
C GLU A 257 25.84 -10.07 6.51
N LYS A 258 25.36 -9.96 5.26
CA LYS A 258 26.16 -9.55 4.11
C LYS A 258 26.42 -8.05 4.01
N GLN A 259 25.82 -7.21 4.87
CA GLN A 259 26.22 -5.81 4.97
C GLN A 259 27.55 -5.74 5.73
N PRO A 260 28.71 -5.55 5.04
CA PRO A 260 29.98 -5.45 5.74
C PRO A 260 29.90 -4.31 6.76
N LYS A 261 30.60 -4.46 7.88
CA LYS A 261 30.76 -3.46 8.96
C LYS A 261 31.40 -2.12 8.50
N ALA A 262 31.36 -1.80 7.21
CA ALA A 262 31.84 -0.58 6.57
C ALA A 262 31.16 0.72 7.06
N LYS A 263 30.05 0.63 7.80
CA LYS A 263 29.46 1.80 8.47
C LYS A 263 30.11 2.16 9.81
N LYS A 264 30.84 1.25 10.47
CA LYS A 264 31.60 1.60 11.69
C LYS A 264 32.90 2.32 11.35
N THR A 265 33.64 1.88 10.33
CA THR A 265 34.91 2.53 9.93
C THR A 265 34.74 3.96 9.42
N LYS A 266 33.69 4.27 8.64
CA LYS A 266 33.48 5.66 8.17
C LYS A 266 33.14 6.66 9.28
N ARG A 267 32.53 6.22 10.38
CA ARG A 267 32.21 7.09 11.52
C ARG A 267 33.43 7.29 12.41
N GLU A 268 34.20 6.23 12.62
CA GLU A 268 35.48 6.28 13.33
C GLU A 268 36.53 7.13 12.59
N ASP A 269 36.65 7.01 11.26
CA ASP A 269 37.54 7.85 10.44
C ASP A 269 37.13 9.32 10.46
N LYS A 270 35.82 9.61 10.49
CA LYS A 270 35.31 10.99 10.57
C LYS A 270 35.56 11.60 11.95
N GLN A 271 35.53 10.79 13.01
CA GLN A 271 35.87 11.21 14.37
C GLN A 271 37.38 11.50 14.48
N LYS A 272 38.23 10.58 14.03
CA LYS A 272 39.70 10.75 14.01
C LYS A 272 40.13 11.97 13.18
N ARG A 273 39.50 12.21 12.01
CA ARG A 273 39.79 13.43 11.23
C ARG A 273 39.41 14.71 11.96
N LYS A 274 38.37 14.70 12.79
CA LYS A 274 38.01 15.89 13.59
C LYS A 274 39.03 16.13 14.69
N GLU A 275 39.45 15.08 15.39
CA GLU A 275 40.47 15.15 16.46
C GLU A 275 41.80 15.71 15.93
N ILE A 276 42.30 15.20 14.80
CA ILE A 276 43.50 15.73 14.13
C ILE A 276 43.34 17.21 13.75
N LEU A 277 42.17 17.61 13.24
CA LEU A 277 41.93 19.00 12.87
C LEU A 277 41.90 19.95 14.08
N THR A 278 41.47 19.46 15.24
CA THR A 278 41.51 20.23 16.50
C THR A 278 42.92 20.36 17.04
N GLU A 279 43.74 19.31 16.99
CA GLU A 279 45.16 19.38 17.38
C GLU A 279 45.94 20.36 16.51
N MET A 280 45.81 20.26 15.17
CA MET A 280 46.50 21.18 14.25
C MET A 280 46.11 22.65 14.46
N LYS A 281 44.86 22.92 14.86
CA LYS A 281 44.44 24.28 15.20
C LYS A 281 45.11 24.76 16.48
N SER A 282 45.20 23.91 17.50
CA SER A 282 45.86 24.24 18.77
C SER A 282 47.32 24.65 18.56
N ASP A 283 48.07 23.88 17.76
CA ASP A 283 49.49 24.16 17.50
C ASP A 283 49.69 25.44 16.67
N SER A 284 48.79 25.71 15.72
CA SER A 284 48.83 26.96 14.94
C SER A 284 48.57 28.20 15.80
N TYR A 285 47.78 28.11 16.88
CA TYR A 285 47.55 29.24 17.79
C TYR A 285 48.80 29.53 18.66
N HIS A 286 49.56 28.50 19.03
CA HIS A 286 50.81 28.70 19.76
C HIS A 286 51.90 29.35 18.91
N ILE A 287 52.03 28.97 17.63
CA ILE A 287 53.01 29.59 16.72
C ILE A 287 52.69 31.09 16.49
N ILE A 288 51.41 31.45 16.39
CA ILE A 288 51.01 32.85 16.20
C ILE A 288 51.23 33.68 17.46
N GLN A 289 51.00 33.12 18.66
CA GLN A 289 51.25 33.85 19.92
C GLN A 289 52.74 34.09 20.20
N VAL A 290 53.62 33.14 19.85
CA VAL A 290 55.07 33.32 20.05
C VAL A 290 55.60 34.47 19.17
N ASN A 291 55.14 34.57 17.92
CA ASN A 291 55.57 35.63 17.00
C ASN A 291 55.04 37.02 17.38
N LEU A 292 53.87 37.13 18.02
CA LEU A 292 53.33 38.41 18.49
C LEU A 292 54.10 38.97 19.70
N CYS A 293 54.70 38.12 20.53
CA CYS A 293 55.53 38.58 21.65
C CYS A 293 56.96 38.98 21.24
N THR A 294 57.48 38.49 20.10
CA THR A 294 58.85 38.83 19.66
C THR A 294 58.94 40.19 18.95
N VAL A 295 57.82 40.74 18.47
CA VAL A 295 57.78 42.03 17.75
C VAL A 295 57.48 43.20 18.71
N ALA A 296 57.26 42.93 20.00
CA ALA A 296 56.91 43.92 21.02
C ALA A 296 58.07 44.31 21.97
N VAL A 297 59.32 43.98 21.62
CA VAL A 297 60.55 44.40 22.32
C VAL A 297 61.42 45.17 21.34
#